data_AF-A0AAN3V288-F1
#
_entry.id   AF-A0AAN3V288-F1
#
_cell.length_a   1.000
_cell.length_b   1.000
_cell.length_c   1.000
_cell.angle_alpha   90.00
_cell.angle_beta   90.00
_cell.angle_gamma   90.00
#
_symmetry.space_group_name_H-M   'P 1'
#
loop_
_entity.id
_entity.type
_entity.pdbx_description
1 polymer ?
#
loop_
_entity_poly.entity_id
_entity_poly.type
_entity_poly.pdbx_seq_one_letter_code
_entity_poly.pdbx_strand_id
1 'polypeptide(L)'
;MINPVTNTQGVSPINTKYAEHVVKNIYPEIKHDYFNESPNIYDKKYISGITRGVAELKQEEFVNEKARRFSYMKTMYSVCPEAFEPISRNEASTPEGSWLTVISGKRPMGQFSVDSLYNPDLHALCELPDICCKIFPKENNDFLYIVVVYRNDSPLGEQRANRFI
;
A
#
# COMPACT_ATOMS: atom_id res chain seq x y z
N MET A 1 3.81 -22.63 -8.61
CA MET A 1 4.73 -21.52 -8.88
C MET A 1 3.91 -20.26 -8.91
N ILE A 2 3.98 -19.44 -7.85
CA ILE A 2 3.35 -18.12 -7.83
C ILE A 2 4.37 -17.18 -8.43
N ASN A 3 4.05 -16.58 -9.57
CA ASN A 3 4.94 -15.62 -10.23
C ASN A 3 5.09 -14.39 -9.33
N PRO A 4 6.32 -13.91 -9.06
CA PRO A 4 6.50 -12.62 -8.42
C PRO A 4 6.02 -11.56 -9.41
N VAL A 5 4.97 -10.82 -9.04
CA VAL A 5 4.53 -9.64 -9.79
C VAL A 5 5.62 -8.59 -9.63
N THR A 6 6.48 -8.45 -10.63
CA THR A 6 7.32 -7.27 -10.84
C THR A 6 6.43 -6.11 -11.24
N ASN A 7 5.82 -5.43 -10.26
CA ASN A 7 5.22 -4.12 -10.47
C ASN A 7 6.29 -3.04 -10.33
N THR A 8 7.18 -2.97 -11.32
CA THR A 8 8.12 -1.85 -11.54
C THR A 8 7.53 -0.78 -12.46
N GLN A 9 6.24 -0.82 -12.75
CA GLN A 9 5.57 0.31 -13.40
C GLN A 9 5.21 1.33 -12.32
N GLY A 10 5.97 2.43 -12.28
CA GLY A 10 5.68 3.58 -11.43
C GLY A 10 4.20 3.91 -11.51
N VAL A 11 3.52 3.78 -10.38
CA VAL A 11 2.09 4.06 -10.28
C VAL A 11 1.88 5.50 -10.73
N SER A 12 1.14 5.66 -11.83
CA SER A 12 0.85 6.98 -12.37
C SER A 12 -0.01 7.75 -11.36
N PRO A 13 0.20 9.08 -11.21
CA PRO A 13 -0.63 9.90 -10.35
C PRO A 13 -2.11 9.66 -10.64
N ILE A 14 -2.91 9.49 -9.58
CA ILE A 14 -4.35 9.24 -9.70
C ILE A 14 -5.02 10.48 -10.28
N ASN A 15 -5.32 10.45 -11.58
CA ASN A 15 -6.08 11.48 -12.30
C ASN A 15 -7.41 10.92 -12.83
N THR A 16 -8.15 10.26 -11.95
CA THR A 16 -9.44 9.65 -12.26
C THR A 16 -10.39 9.88 -11.10
N LYS A 17 -11.68 10.01 -11.41
CA LYS A 17 -12.75 9.98 -10.40
C LYS A 17 -13.26 8.56 -10.14
N TYR A 18 -12.90 7.58 -10.97
CA TYR A 18 -13.39 6.20 -10.85
C TYR A 18 -12.59 5.43 -9.80
N ALA A 19 -13.29 4.97 -8.77
CA ALA A 19 -12.70 4.22 -7.66
C ALA A 19 -12.01 2.92 -8.13
N GLU A 20 -12.64 2.19 -9.06
CA GLU A 20 -12.11 0.95 -9.61
C GLU A 20 -10.68 1.09 -10.15
N HIS A 21 -10.42 2.18 -10.90
CA HIS A 21 -9.12 2.42 -11.53
C HIS A 21 -8.03 2.62 -10.47
N VAL A 22 -8.36 3.26 -9.34
CA VAL A 22 -7.41 3.47 -8.24
C VAL A 22 -6.91 2.15 -7.67
N VAL A 23 -7.82 1.20 -7.42
CA VAL A 23 -7.43 -0.11 -6.89
C VAL A 23 -6.70 -0.94 -7.95
N LYS A 24 -7.20 -0.97 -9.20
CA LYS A 24 -6.57 -1.75 -10.28
C LYS A 24 -5.15 -1.28 -10.61
N ASN A 25 -4.84 0.01 -10.42
CA ASN A 25 -3.49 0.53 -10.63
C ASN A 25 -2.44 -0.09 -9.70
N ILE A 26 -2.82 -0.39 -8.45
CA ILE A 26 -1.92 -1.01 -7.47
C ILE A 26 -2.10 -2.53 -7.38
N TYR A 27 -3.28 -3.04 -7.77
CA TYR A 27 -3.67 -4.44 -7.63
C TYR A 27 -4.47 -4.93 -8.85
N PRO A 28 -3.81 -5.11 -10.01
CA PRO A 28 -4.48 -5.45 -11.27
C PRO A 28 -5.15 -6.83 -11.25
N GLU A 29 -4.67 -7.74 -10.39
CA GLU A 29 -5.19 -9.10 -10.26
C GLU A 29 -6.40 -9.22 -9.33
N ILE A 30 -6.92 -8.10 -8.80
CA ILE A 30 -8.09 -8.16 -7.91
C ILE A 30 -9.28 -8.80 -8.62
N LYS A 31 -9.98 -9.70 -7.91
CA LYS A 31 -11.13 -10.41 -8.46
C LYS A 31 -12.22 -9.43 -8.86
N HIS A 32 -12.86 -9.66 -10.02
CA HIS A 32 -13.98 -8.85 -10.49
C HIS A 32 -15.12 -8.74 -9.47
N ASP A 33 -15.38 -9.80 -8.70
CA ASP A 33 -16.45 -9.81 -7.69
C ASP A 33 -16.26 -8.74 -6.61
N TYR A 34 -15.02 -8.36 -6.28
CA TYR A 34 -14.73 -7.27 -5.33
C TYR A 34 -15.40 -5.95 -5.75
N PHE A 35 -15.45 -5.68 -7.06
CA PHE A 35 -16.04 -4.46 -7.61
C PHE A 35 -17.56 -4.52 -7.72
N ASN A 36 -18.16 -5.70 -7.70
CA ASN A 36 -19.62 -5.89 -7.72
C ASN A 36 -20.26 -5.69 -6.34
N GLU A 37 -19.47 -5.75 -5.27
CA GLU A 37 -19.92 -5.53 -3.90
C GLU A 37 -20.15 -4.05 -3.59
N SER A 38 -21.05 -3.80 -2.63
CA SER A 38 -21.25 -2.48 -2.06
C SER A 38 -20.01 -2.01 -1.26
N PRO A 39 -19.66 -0.71 -1.29
CA PRO A 39 -18.58 -0.17 -0.45
C PRO A 39 -18.81 -0.51 1.03
N ASN A 40 -17.79 -1.07 1.69
CA ASN A 40 -17.86 -1.37 3.12
C ASN A 40 -17.77 -0.08 3.96
N ILE A 41 -17.86 -0.20 5.29
CA ILE A 41 -17.83 0.97 6.20
C ILE A 41 -16.55 1.81 6.06
N TYR A 42 -15.41 1.18 5.76
CA TYR A 42 -14.12 1.84 5.61
C TYR A 42 -13.95 2.45 4.22
N ASP A 43 -14.41 1.77 3.16
CA ASP A 43 -14.40 2.27 1.78
C ASP A 43 -15.23 3.57 1.67
N LYS A 44 -16.37 3.63 2.36
CA LYS A 44 -17.26 4.80 2.38
C LYS A 44 -16.59 6.09 2.85
N LYS A 45 -15.43 6.01 3.51
CA LYS A 45 -14.61 7.18 3.83
C LYS A 45 -14.01 7.83 2.59
N TYR A 46 -13.66 7.04 1.58
CA TYR A 46 -12.89 7.46 0.40
C TYR A 46 -13.70 7.44 -0.89
N ILE A 47 -14.80 6.67 -0.95
CA ILE A 47 -15.60 6.51 -2.17
C ILE A 47 -17.10 6.65 -1.87
N SER A 48 -17.88 6.93 -2.91
CA SER A 48 -19.34 7.00 -2.87
C SER A 48 -19.96 6.34 -4.10
N GLY A 49 -20.94 5.47 -3.88
CA GLY A 49 -21.63 4.74 -4.95
C GLY A 49 -22.38 3.53 -4.42
N ILE A 50 -23.08 2.84 -5.32
CA ILE A 50 -23.85 1.63 -4.99
C ILE A 50 -22.92 0.42 -4.90
N THR A 51 -22.04 0.24 -5.88
CA THR A 51 -20.99 -0.80 -5.89
C THR A 51 -19.62 -0.16 -6.03
N ARG A 52 -18.55 -0.86 -5.63
CA ARG A 52 -17.17 -0.36 -5.74
C ARG A 52 -16.75 -0.08 -7.20
N GLY A 53 -17.26 -0.86 -8.16
CA GLY A 53 -16.95 -0.70 -9.59
C GLY A 53 -17.48 0.58 -10.21
N VAL A 54 -18.65 1.05 -9.76
CA VAL A 54 -19.26 2.31 -10.26
C VAL A 54 -19.11 3.47 -9.28
N ALA A 55 -18.39 3.28 -8.19
CA ALA A 55 -18.19 4.31 -7.19
C ALA A 55 -17.25 5.42 -7.68
N GLU A 56 -17.53 6.64 -7.25
CA GLU A 56 -16.67 7.78 -7.44
C GLU A 56 -15.79 8.00 -6.20
N LEU A 57 -14.54 8.41 -6.42
CA LEU A 57 -13.64 8.87 -5.38
C LEU A 57 -14.14 10.18 -4.79
N LYS A 58 -14.13 10.26 -3.46
CA LYS A 58 -14.28 11.50 -2.73
C LYS A 58 -12.95 12.25 -2.79
N GLN A 59 -12.86 13.20 -3.72
CA GLN A 59 -11.59 13.86 -4.06
C GLN A 59 -10.94 14.52 -2.85
N GLU A 60 -11.72 15.25 -2.04
CA GLU A 60 -11.17 15.96 -0.88
C GLU A 60 -10.63 15.01 0.18
N GLU A 61 -11.31 13.89 0.43
CA GLU A 61 -10.95 12.94 1.48
C GLU A 61 -9.83 11.98 1.06
N PHE A 62 -9.78 11.59 -0.22
CA PHE A 62 -8.77 10.67 -0.72
C PHE A 62 -7.57 11.38 -1.35
N VAL A 63 -7.78 12.26 -2.35
CA VAL A 63 -6.67 12.85 -3.12
C VAL A 63 -5.83 13.78 -2.25
N ASN A 64 -6.46 14.65 -1.46
CA ASN A 64 -5.72 15.57 -0.60
C ASN A 64 -4.98 14.83 0.52
N GLU A 65 -5.62 13.83 1.15
CA GLU A 65 -4.98 13.05 2.20
C GLU A 65 -3.81 12.24 1.61
N LYS A 66 -3.97 11.59 0.46
CA LYS A 66 -2.89 10.85 -0.22
C LYS A 66 -1.74 11.77 -0.62
N ALA A 67 -2.01 12.99 -1.10
CA ALA A 67 -0.98 13.98 -1.38
C ALA A 67 -0.23 14.44 -0.12
N ARG A 68 -0.96 14.64 1.00
CA ARG A 68 -0.38 14.97 2.31
C ARG A 68 0.52 13.84 2.82
N ARG A 69 0.05 12.59 2.76
CA ARG A 69 0.82 11.39 3.14
C ARG A 69 2.05 11.22 2.28
N PHE A 70 1.93 11.35 0.97
CA PHE A 70 3.06 11.26 0.05
C PHE A 70 4.12 12.32 0.32
N SER A 71 3.70 13.57 0.58
CA SER A 71 4.62 14.65 0.94
C SER A 71 5.36 14.34 2.24
N TYR A 72 4.65 13.85 3.26
CA TYR A 72 5.26 13.41 4.52
C TYR A 72 6.27 12.27 4.28
N MET A 73 5.87 11.22 3.57
CA MET A 73 6.75 10.09 3.27
C MET A 73 8.00 10.50 2.51
N LYS A 74 7.90 11.44 1.55
CA LYS A 74 9.07 11.98 0.84
C LYS A 74 10.08 12.64 1.77
N THR A 75 9.64 13.33 2.82
CA THR A 75 10.58 13.95 3.80
C THR A 75 11.36 12.91 4.60
N MET A 76 10.81 11.70 4.72
CA MET A 76 11.39 10.60 5.48
C MET A 76 12.14 9.60 4.60
N TYR A 77 11.98 9.70 3.27
CA TYR A 77 12.57 8.78 2.32
C TYR A 77 14.08 8.95 2.27
N SER A 78 14.80 7.84 2.34
CA SER A 78 16.26 7.81 2.28
C SER A 78 16.76 6.80 1.26
N VAL A 79 18.02 6.97 0.84
CA VAL A 79 18.74 5.99 0.02
C VAL A 79 18.92 4.70 0.84
N CYS A 80 18.82 3.54 0.19
CA CYS A 80 19.06 2.26 0.86
C CYS A 80 20.50 2.22 1.40
N PRO A 81 20.69 1.94 2.70
CA PRO A 81 22.04 1.75 3.22
C PRO A 81 22.62 0.41 2.73
N GLU A 82 23.95 0.29 2.79
CA GLU A 82 24.65 -0.98 2.51
C GLU A 82 24.30 -2.07 3.54
N ALA A 83 24.13 -1.65 4.80
CA ALA A 83 23.75 -2.52 5.91
C ALA A 83 22.62 -1.87 6.72
N PHE A 84 21.60 -2.67 7.04
CA PHE A 84 20.49 -2.23 7.88
C PHE A 84 20.87 -2.33 9.36
N GLU A 85 20.57 -1.28 10.10
CA GLU A 85 20.73 -1.28 11.56
C GLU A 85 19.56 -1.98 12.26
N PRO A 86 19.78 -2.62 13.42
CA PRO A 86 18.70 -3.14 14.23
C PRO A 86 17.83 -1.98 14.75
N ILE A 87 16.51 -2.10 14.57
CA ILE A 87 15.54 -1.17 15.16
C ILE A 87 14.92 -1.74 16.43
N SER A 88 14.46 -0.86 17.32
CA SER A 88 13.74 -1.30 18.51
C SER A 88 12.37 -1.87 18.15
N ARG A 89 11.87 -2.82 18.96
CA ARG A 89 10.51 -3.35 18.80
C ARG A 89 9.46 -2.24 18.83
N ASN A 90 9.63 -1.25 19.71
CA ASN A 90 8.67 -0.17 19.92
C ASN A 90 8.56 0.74 18.70
N GLU A 91 9.68 0.99 18.02
CA GLU A 91 9.72 1.73 16.77
C GLU A 91 9.06 0.94 15.63
N ALA A 92 9.28 -0.38 15.59
CA ALA A 92 8.81 -1.23 14.51
C ALA A 92 7.31 -1.61 14.58
N SER A 93 6.74 -1.64 15.79
CA SER A 93 5.45 -2.30 16.06
C SER A 93 4.26 -1.35 16.09
N THR A 94 4.41 -0.13 15.59
CA THR A 94 3.29 0.79 15.36
C THR A 94 2.84 0.73 13.90
N PRO A 95 1.57 1.06 13.59
CA PRO A 95 1.10 1.09 12.20
C PRO A 95 1.95 1.99 11.29
N GLU A 96 2.36 3.16 11.79
CA GLU A 96 3.20 4.12 11.07
C GLU A 96 4.67 3.69 11.02
N GLY A 97 5.23 3.30 12.17
CA GLY A 97 6.60 2.80 12.26
C GLY A 97 6.86 1.62 11.32
N SER A 98 5.81 0.85 11.01
CA SER A 98 5.88 -0.31 10.16
C SER A 98 6.38 -0.01 8.74
N TRP A 99 5.85 1.03 8.11
CA TRP A 99 6.32 1.48 6.79
C TRP A 99 7.39 2.58 6.89
N LEU A 100 7.35 3.42 7.92
CA LEU A 100 8.29 4.53 8.10
C LEU A 100 9.74 4.04 8.21
N THR A 101 9.97 2.97 8.98
CA THR A 101 11.29 2.37 9.14
C THR A 101 11.84 1.72 7.85
N VAL A 102 10.96 1.37 6.92
CA VAL A 102 11.37 0.82 5.61
C VAL A 102 11.79 1.96 4.68
N ILE A 103 10.94 2.98 4.54
CA ILE A 103 11.22 4.10 3.64
C ILE A 103 12.39 4.97 4.12
N SER A 104 12.63 5.03 5.43
CA SER A 104 13.80 5.70 6.03
C SER A 104 15.06 4.84 6.03
N GLY A 105 15.04 3.66 5.39
CA GLY A 105 16.22 2.83 5.18
C GLY A 105 16.70 2.10 6.42
N LYS A 106 15.93 2.10 7.53
CA LYS A 106 16.33 1.41 8.76
C LYS A 106 16.14 -0.10 8.69
N ARG A 107 15.21 -0.59 7.86
CA ARG A 107 15.04 -2.03 7.62
C ARG A 107 14.60 -2.34 6.19
N PRO A 108 14.83 -3.56 5.69
CA PRO A 108 14.51 -3.90 4.31
C PRO A 108 13.03 -4.18 4.06
N MET A 109 12.26 -4.53 5.10
CA MET A 109 10.86 -4.94 4.99
C MET A 109 10.11 -4.66 6.30
N GLY A 110 8.83 -4.31 6.18
CA GLY A 110 7.88 -4.12 7.27
C GLY A 110 6.49 -4.60 6.89
N GLN A 111 5.61 -4.70 7.88
CA GLN A 111 4.23 -5.15 7.68
C GLN A 111 3.27 -4.25 8.44
N PHE A 112 2.12 -3.94 7.85
CA PHE A 112 1.01 -3.28 8.53
C PHE A 112 -0.31 -3.80 7.98
N SER A 113 -1.43 -3.30 8.47
CA SER A 113 -2.75 -3.67 7.96
C SER A 113 -3.60 -2.45 7.65
N VAL A 114 -4.47 -2.59 6.66
CA VAL A 114 -5.44 -1.58 6.25
C VAL A 114 -6.82 -2.20 6.12
N ASP A 115 -7.87 -1.46 6.45
CA ASP A 115 -9.26 -1.93 6.37
C ASP A 115 -9.91 -1.64 5.00
N SER A 116 -9.17 -1.01 4.09
CA SER A 116 -9.64 -0.64 2.76
C SER A 116 -8.47 -0.53 1.79
N LEU A 117 -8.67 -1.03 0.56
CA LEU A 117 -7.72 -0.86 -0.54
C LEU A 117 -7.65 0.59 -1.06
N TYR A 118 -8.55 1.47 -0.60
CA TYR A 118 -8.51 2.90 -0.84
C TYR A 118 -7.70 3.67 0.21
N ASN A 119 -6.95 2.99 1.09
CA ASN A 119 -6.16 3.65 2.13
C ASN A 119 -5.07 4.58 1.51
N PRO A 120 -5.05 5.89 1.83
CA PRO A 120 -4.10 6.83 1.27
C PRO A 120 -2.62 6.49 1.50
N ASP A 121 -2.27 5.89 2.65
CA ASP A 121 -0.88 5.49 2.93
C ASP A 121 -0.41 4.40 1.95
N LEU A 122 -1.28 3.45 1.60
CA LEU A 122 -0.97 2.39 0.63
C LEU A 122 -0.66 2.97 -0.76
N HIS A 123 -1.50 3.88 -1.24
CA HIS A 123 -1.32 4.52 -2.54
C HIS A 123 -0.10 5.44 -2.56
N ALA A 124 0.15 6.17 -1.47
CA ALA A 124 1.35 7.01 -1.34
C ALA A 124 2.64 6.19 -1.35
N LEU A 125 2.67 5.02 -0.67
CA LEU A 125 3.83 4.13 -0.65
C LEU A 125 4.17 3.60 -2.03
N CYS A 126 3.17 3.18 -2.82
CA CYS A 126 3.38 2.65 -4.17
C CYS A 126 3.86 3.69 -5.19
N GLU A 127 3.85 4.98 -4.85
CA GLU A 127 4.41 6.05 -5.68
C GLU A 127 5.84 6.45 -5.29
N LEU A 128 6.38 5.91 -4.19
CA LEU A 128 7.78 6.14 -3.83
C LEU A 128 8.69 5.30 -4.74
N PRO A 129 9.84 5.86 -5.19
CA PRO A 129 10.81 5.08 -5.93
C PRO A 129 11.34 3.93 -5.05
N ASP A 130 11.64 2.79 -5.66
CA ASP A 130 12.27 1.63 -5.02
C ASP A 130 11.55 1.05 -3.80
N ILE A 131 10.30 1.47 -3.53
CA ILE A 131 9.43 0.91 -2.50
C ILE A 131 8.34 0.11 -3.20
N CYS A 132 8.19 -1.14 -2.81
CA CYS A 132 7.13 -2.00 -3.30
C CYS A 132 6.25 -2.49 -2.16
N CYS A 133 5.00 -2.79 -2.50
CA CYS A 133 4.03 -3.35 -1.57
C CYS A 133 3.50 -4.68 -2.11
N LYS A 134 3.31 -5.66 -1.22
CA LYS A 134 2.50 -6.85 -1.45
C LYS A 134 1.31 -6.81 -0.52
N ILE A 135 0.14 -7.12 -1.05
CA ILE A 135 -1.12 -7.04 -0.31
C ILE A 135 -1.75 -8.42 -0.28
N PHE A 136 -2.16 -8.83 0.91
CA PHE A 136 -2.79 -10.12 1.16
C PHE A 136 -4.13 -9.90 1.87
N PRO A 137 -5.24 -10.50 1.40
CA PRO A 137 -6.45 -10.55 2.21
C PRO A 137 -6.18 -11.39 3.46
N LYS A 138 -6.61 -10.93 4.63
CA LYS A 138 -6.49 -11.72 5.86
C LYS A 138 -7.54 -12.83 5.86
N GLU A 139 -7.12 -14.06 6.15
CA GLU A 139 -8.04 -15.19 6.28
C GLU A 139 -9.15 -14.89 7.30
N ASN A 140 -10.40 -15.24 6.93
CA ASN A 140 -11.59 -15.05 7.75
C ASN A 140 -11.90 -13.59 8.13
N ASN A 141 -11.40 -12.61 7.37
CA ASN A 141 -11.79 -11.21 7.51
C ASN A 141 -11.94 -10.55 6.13
N ASP A 142 -13.18 -10.20 5.79
CA ASP A 142 -13.53 -9.67 4.46
C ASP A 142 -13.01 -8.25 4.20
N PHE A 143 -12.48 -7.57 5.24
CA PHE A 143 -12.11 -6.15 5.17
C PHE A 143 -10.66 -5.85 5.54
N LEU A 144 -9.96 -6.76 6.22
CA LEU A 144 -8.60 -6.53 6.69
C LEU A 144 -7.58 -7.06 5.68
N TYR A 145 -6.74 -6.16 5.18
CA TYR A 145 -5.66 -6.47 4.27
C TYR A 145 -4.32 -6.33 4.99
N ILE A 146 -3.46 -7.33 4.85
CA ILE A 146 -2.07 -7.29 5.33
C ILE A 146 -1.22 -6.72 4.20
N VAL A 147 -0.49 -5.65 4.48
CA VAL A 147 0.40 -4.99 3.54
C VAL A 147 1.84 -5.25 3.99
N VAL A 148 2.62 -5.91 3.13
CA VAL A 148 4.06 -6.05 3.26
C VAL A 148 4.72 -4.98 2.41
N VAL A 149 5.41 -4.06 3.05
CA VAL A 149 6.17 -2.98 2.40
C VAL A 149 7.65 -3.32 2.46
N TYR A 150 8.35 -3.19 1.33
CA TYR A 150 9.75 -3.57 1.23
C TYR A 150 10.52 -2.69 0.24
N ARG A 151 11.83 -2.65 0.43
CA ARG A 151 12.79 -2.01 -0.46
C ARG A 151 13.11 -2.93 -1.63
N ASN A 152 12.83 -2.48 -2.85
CA ASN A 152 13.13 -3.18 -4.09
C ASN A 152 14.56 -2.94 -4.59
N ASP A 153 15.20 -1.88 -4.10
CA ASP A 153 16.64 -1.62 -4.25
C ASP A 153 17.51 -2.45 -3.29
N SER A 154 16.92 -3.40 -2.54
CA SER A 154 17.62 -4.32 -1.66
C SER A 154 17.20 -5.77 -1.90
N PRO A 155 18.13 -6.69 -2.20
CA PRO A 155 17.82 -8.12 -2.31
C PRO A 155 17.19 -8.70 -1.04
N LEU A 156 17.52 -8.15 0.14
CA LEU A 156 16.95 -8.56 1.41
C LEU A 156 15.47 -8.20 1.53
N GLY A 157 15.05 -7.07 0.95
CA GLY A 157 13.66 -6.61 1.00
C GLY A 157 12.76 -7.57 0.23
N GLU A 158 13.08 -7.79 -1.04
CA GLU A 158 12.32 -8.69 -1.91
C GLU A 158 12.36 -10.14 -1.38
N GLN A 159 13.53 -10.65 -0.98
CA GLN A 159 13.66 -12.01 -0.46
C GLN A 159 12.80 -12.24 0.80
N ARG A 160 12.78 -11.27 1.73
CA ARG A 160 11.96 -11.37 2.94
C ARG A 160 10.48 -11.23 2.64
N ALA A 161 10.11 -10.33 1.74
CA ALA A 161 8.72 -10.18 1.29
C ALA A 161 8.19 -11.45 0.59
N ASN A 162 9.04 -12.15 -0.17
CA ASN A 162 8.72 -13.43 -0.81
C ASN A 162 8.50 -14.58 0.20
N ARG A 163 9.11 -14.52 1.39
CA ARG A 163 8.98 -15.54 2.45
C ARG A 163 7.81 -15.30 3.41
N PHE A 164 7.02 -14.26 3.19
CA PHE A 164 5.97 -13.86 4.13
C PHE A 164 4.73 -14.77 4.12
N ILE A 165 4.70 -15.78 3.24
CA ILE A 165 3.58 -16.73 3.05
C ILE A 165 4.01 -18.11 3.53
#